data_AF-E2BT04-F1
#
_entry.id   AF-E2BT04-F1
#
_cell.length_a   1.000
_cell.length_b   1.000
_cell.length_c   1.000
_cell.angle_alpha   90.00
_cell.angle_beta   90.00
_cell.angle_gamma   90.00
#
_symmetry.space_group_name_H-M   'P 1'
#
loop_
_entity.id
_entity.type
_entity.pdbx_description
1 polymer ?
#
loop_
_entity_poly.entity_id
_entity_poly.type
_entity_poly.pdbx_seq_one_letter_code
_entity_poly.pdbx_strand_id
1 'polypeptide(L)'
;MTYEGSTTHPGCWETAVWLILNKPIYITAKELYALRRLMQGPSSTPKAPLGNNSRPLQGLHYRTVRTNIDFAKRGSAKCPSMAQDMHYRANTWRDDSSLSHNVV
;
A
#
# COMPACT_ATOMS: atom_id res chain seq x y z
N MET A 1 -9.10 -1.31 6.58
CA MET A 1 -10.39 -0.61 6.83
C MET A 1 -11.04 -0.30 5.51
N THR A 2 -12.36 -0.35 5.42
CA THR A 2 -13.13 -0.19 4.18
C THR A 2 -14.37 0.67 4.42
N TYR A 3 -14.65 1.63 3.54
CA TYR A 3 -15.85 2.48 3.63
C TYR A 3 -16.27 3.05 2.26
N GLU A 4 -17.56 3.36 2.11
CA GLU A 4 -18.11 4.05 0.94
C GLU A 4 -17.84 5.56 1.03
N GLY A 5 -17.30 6.15 -0.03
CA GLY A 5 -16.91 7.55 -0.05
C GLY A 5 -16.87 8.16 -1.43
N SER A 6 -16.21 9.32 -1.51
CA SER A 6 -16.13 10.11 -2.72
C SER A 6 -14.71 10.14 -3.28
N THR A 7 -14.58 10.64 -4.51
CA THR A 7 -13.28 11.10 -5.01
C THR A 7 -12.77 12.29 -4.19
N THR A 8 -11.44 12.43 -4.08
CA THR A 8 -10.77 13.51 -3.32
C THR A 8 -10.31 14.67 -4.21
N HIS A 9 -10.79 14.71 -5.45
CA HIS A 9 -10.47 15.70 -6.48
C HIS A 9 -11.77 16.36 -6.96
N PRO A 10 -11.71 17.51 -7.66
CA PRO A 10 -12.90 18.19 -8.17
C PRO A 10 -13.86 17.25 -8.90
N GLY A 11 -15.15 17.46 -8.68
CA GLY A 11 -16.22 16.52 -9.05
C GLY A 11 -16.78 15.76 -7.84
N CYS A 12 -15.94 15.41 -6.87
CA CYS A 12 -16.33 14.88 -5.55
C CYS A 12 -17.39 13.76 -5.60
N TRP A 13 -17.40 12.94 -6.65
CA TRP A 13 -18.42 11.93 -6.90
C TRP A 13 -18.40 10.83 -5.84
N GLU A 14 -19.56 10.50 -5.27
CA GLU A 14 -19.75 9.47 -4.24
C GLU A 14 -19.83 8.07 -4.85
N THR A 15 -18.77 7.68 -5.57
CA THR A 15 -18.71 6.43 -6.34
C THR A 15 -17.52 5.55 -5.95
N ALA A 16 -16.84 5.85 -4.85
CA ALA A 16 -15.59 5.19 -4.47
C ALA A 16 -15.77 4.32 -3.22
N VAL A 17 -15.44 3.04 -3.33
CA VAL A 17 -15.25 2.15 -2.18
C VAL A 17 -13.77 2.21 -1.77
N TRP A 18 -13.49 2.83 -0.63
CA TRP A 18 -12.11 3.01 -0.16
C TRP A 18 -11.62 1.79 0.61
N LEU A 19 -10.40 1.32 0.29
CA LEU A 19 -9.68 0.31 1.07
C LEU A 19 -8.40 0.94 1.64
N ILE A 20 -8.40 1.20 2.95
CA ILE A 20 -7.26 1.76 3.67
C ILE A 20 -6.47 0.62 4.32
N LEU A 21 -5.23 0.44 3.88
CA LEU A 21 -4.28 -0.53 4.42
C LEU A 21 -3.73 -0.04 5.77
N ASN A 22 -3.59 -0.95 6.73
CA ASN A 22 -3.09 -0.62 8.08
C ASN A 22 -1.58 -0.48 8.16
N LYS A 23 -0.84 -1.16 7.27
CA LYS A 23 0.61 -1.12 7.23
C LYS A 23 1.05 -0.09 6.20
N PRO A 24 1.70 1.02 6.62
CA PRO A 24 2.22 2.00 5.68
C PRO A 24 3.38 1.42 4.87
N ILE A 25 3.59 1.98 3.68
CA ILE A 25 4.83 1.80 2.94
C ILE A 25 5.81 2.87 3.44
N TYR A 26 7.00 2.43 3.83
CA TYR A 26 8.05 3.33 4.28
C TYR A 26 8.87 3.82 3.10
N ILE A 27 9.19 5.11 3.10
CA ILE A 27 10.09 5.75 2.15
C ILE A 27 11.18 6.50 2.90
N THR A 28 12.34 6.64 2.26
CA THR A 28 13.47 7.41 2.80
C THR A 28 13.19 8.91 2.74
N ALA A 29 13.89 9.68 3.57
CA ALA A 29 13.80 11.15 3.54
C ALA A 29 14.20 11.75 2.18
N LYS A 30 15.16 11.11 1.47
CA LYS A 30 15.62 11.55 0.15
C LYS A 30 14.53 11.40 -0.91
N GLU A 31 13.80 10.28 -0.89
CA GLU A 31 12.67 10.03 -1.79
C GLU A 31 11.52 11.01 -1.51
N LEU A 32 11.20 11.25 -0.24
CA LEU A 32 10.19 12.25 0.13
C LEU A 32 10.58 13.66 -0.32
N TYR A 33 11.86 14.01 -0.22
CA TYR A 33 12.37 15.29 -0.71
C TYR A 33 12.22 15.42 -2.23
N ALA A 34 12.48 14.34 -2.98
CA ALA A 34 12.28 14.32 -4.43
C ALA A 34 10.83 14.60 -4.82
N LEU A 35 9.85 14.02 -4.12
CA LEU A 35 8.42 14.30 -4.33
C LEU A 35 8.07 15.77 -4.07
N ARG A 36 8.65 16.38 -3.04
CA ARG A 36 8.41 17.79 -2.68
C ARG A 36 9.00 18.80 -3.68
N ARG A 37 9.87 18.37 -4.60
CA ARG A 37 10.41 19.22 -5.68
C ARG A 37 9.50 19.32 -6.89
N LEU A 38 8.42 18.55 -6.94
CA LEU A 38 7.46 18.60 -8.05
C LEU A 38 6.77 19.97 -8.11
N MET A 39 6.41 20.40 -9.32
CA MET A 39 5.73 21.66 -9.58
C MET A 39 4.39 21.43 -10.28
N GLN A 40 3.47 22.36 -10.08
CA GLN A 40 2.19 22.41 -10.76
C GLN A 40 2.36 22.96 -12.19
N GLY A 41 1.75 22.29 -13.16
CA GLY A 41 1.81 22.67 -14.58
C GLY A 41 2.92 21.97 -15.36
N PRO A 42 3.06 22.30 -16.66
CA PRO A 42 4.07 21.71 -17.53
C PRO A 42 5.47 22.29 -17.25
N SER A 43 6.52 21.57 -17.66
CA SER A 43 7.92 21.99 -17.45
C SER A 43 8.28 23.32 -18.11
N SER A 44 7.57 23.72 -19.17
CA SER A 44 7.78 24.99 -19.87
C SER A 44 7.28 26.20 -19.07
N THR A 45 6.23 26.03 -18.27
CA THR A 45 5.59 27.10 -17.50
C THR A 45 5.17 26.59 -16.12
N PRO A 46 6.12 26.37 -15.21
CA PRO A 46 5.82 25.94 -13.85
C PRO A 46 5.08 27.05 -13.10
N LYS A 47 4.03 26.71 -12.35
CA LYS A 47 3.21 27.69 -11.61
C LYS A 47 3.65 27.83 -10.17
N ALA A 48 3.48 26.77 -9.38
CA ALA A 48 3.76 26.75 -7.96
C ALA A 48 4.27 25.36 -7.56
N PRO A 49 4.99 25.22 -6.43
CA PRO A 49 5.32 23.90 -5.88
C PRO A 49 4.06 23.04 -5.70
N LEU A 50 4.17 21.74 -5.99
CA LEU A 50 3.10 20.75 -5.77
C LEU A 50 3.13 20.29 -4.31
N GLY A 51 2.87 21.21 -3.39
CA GLY A 51 2.76 20.94 -1.95
C GLY A 51 1.31 20.95 -1.48
N ASN A 52 1.05 20.33 -0.32
CA ASN A 52 -0.25 20.31 0.35
C ASN A 52 -1.43 19.90 -0.56
N ASN A 53 -1.16 19.01 -1.51
CA ASN A 53 -2.11 18.50 -2.50
C ASN A 53 -3.01 17.39 -1.93
N SER A 54 -3.52 17.59 -0.72
CA SER A 54 -4.42 16.66 -0.04
C SER A 54 -5.73 17.36 0.37
N ARG A 55 -6.84 16.64 0.24
CA ARG A 55 -8.15 17.12 0.69
C ARG A 55 -8.22 17.05 2.22
N PRO A 56 -8.78 18.07 2.91
CA PRO A 56 -9.01 18.02 4.35
C PRO A 56 -9.93 16.86 4.78
N LEU A 57 -9.80 16.44 6.03
CA LEU A 57 -10.70 15.45 6.63
C LEU A 57 -12.15 15.89 6.51
N GLN A 58 -13.02 14.95 6.16
CA GLN A 58 -14.47 15.17 6.02
C GLN A 58 -15.21 14.42 7.11
N GLY A 59 -16.43 14.87 7.42
CA GLY A 59 -17.31 14.20 8.39
C GLY A 59 -17.62 12.76 7.97
N LEU A 60 -17.75 11.87 8.96
CA LEU A 60 -18.13 10.49 8.70
C LEU A 60 -19.61 10.36 8.31
N HIS A 61 -20.47 11.25 8.79
CA HIS A 61 -21.91 11.30 8.47
C HIS A 61 -22.61 9.94 8.59
N TYR A 62 -22.42 9.28 9.74
CA TYR A 62 -23.05 7.98 10.05
C TYR A 62 -22.71 6.82 9.10
N ARG A 63 -21.74 6.99 8.20
CA ARG A 63 -21.27 5.89 7.34
C ARG A 63 -20.61 4.81 8.18
N THR A 64 -20.88 3.56 7.83
CA THR A 64 -20.25 2.41 8.47
C THR A 64 -18.82 2.23 7.96
N VAL A 65 -17.87 2.10 8.88
CA VAL A 65 -16.49 1.70 8.56
C VAL A 65 -16.30 0.24 8.94
N ARG A 66 -15.89 -0.57 7.97
CA ARG A 66 -15.61 -2.00 8.15
C ARG A 66 -14.11 -2.21 8.32
N THR A 67 -13.71 -3.17 9.16
CA THR A 67 -12.29 -3.49 9.35
C THR A 67 -12.11 -4.98 9.60
N ASN A 68 -10.99 -5.52 9.13
CA ASN A 68 -10.54 -6.88 9.44
C ASN A 68 -9.52 -6.90 10.61
N ILE A 69 -9.32 -5.74 11.24
CA ILE A 69 -8.40 -5.58 12.38
C ILE A 69 -9.18 -5.84 13.66
N ASP A 70 -8.72 -6.81 14.45
CA ASP A 70 -9.22 -7.00 15.80
C ASP A 70 -8.56 -5.97 16.73
N PHE A 71 -9.36 -5.04 17.26
CA PHE A 71 -8.91 -4.01 18.19
C PHE A 71 -8.98 -4.47 19.66
N ALA A 72 -9.67 -5.58 19.95
CA ALA A 72 -9.79 -6.11 21.30
C ALA A 72 -8.51 -6.89 21.66
N LYS A 73 -7.55 -6.21 22.28
CA LYS A 73 -6.38 -6.86 22.88
C LYS A 73 -6.84 -7.82 23.99
N ARG A 74 -7.01 -9.10 23.69
CA ARG A 74 -7.10 -10.14 24.72
C ARG A 74 -5.72 -10.24 25.37
N GLY A 75 -5.64 -9.99 26.69
CA GLY A 75 -4.38 -9.80 27.45
C GLY A 75 -3.36 -10.94 27.39
N SER A 76 -3.69 -12.09 26.79
CA SER A 76 -2.83 -13.26 26.61
C SER A 76 -2.68 -13.72 25.15
N ALA A 77 -3.34 -13.07 24.18
CA ALA A 77 -3.16 -13.41 22.79
C ALA A 77 -1.83 -12.84 22.30
N LYS A 78 -0.89 -13.71 21.90
CA LYS A 78 0.14 -13.32 20.92
C LYS A 78 -0.65 -12.70 19.77
N CYS A 79 -0.63 -11.37 19.68
CA CYS A 79 -1.28 -10.67 18.58
C CYS A 79 -0.82 -11.39 17.31
N PRO A 80 -1.70 -11.62 16.32
CA PRO A 80 -1.20 -11.93 14.99
C PRO A 80 -0.33 -10.72 14.64
N SER A 81 0.97 -10.88 14.84
CA SER A 81 1.90 -9.88 14.38
C SER A 81 1.64 -9.84 12.89
N MET A 82 1.64 -8.64 12.32
CA MET A 82 1.71 -8.47 10.86
C MET A 82 3.05 -9.01 10.30
N ALA A 83 3.69 -9.96 11.01
CA ALA A 83 4.85 -10.70 10.59
C ALA A 83 4.42 -11.58 9.43
N GLN A 84 5.05 -11.34 8.28
CA GLN A 84 4.94 -12.24 7.16
C GLN A 84 5.67 -13.53 7.54
N ASP A 85 4.94 -14.58 7.86
CA ASP A 85 5.49 -15.92 8.02
C ASP A 85 5.64 -16.57 6.63
N MET A 86 6.48 -15.94 5.80
CA MET A 86 6.70 -16.35 4.42
C MET A 86 7.87 -17.32 4.36
N HIS A 87 7.58 -18.60 4.16
CA HIS A 87 8.57 -19.66 3.97
C HIS A 87 8.52 -20.12 2.51
N TYR A 88 9.67 -20.16 1.85
CA TYR A 88 9.81 -20.80 0.54
C TYR A 88 10.44 -22.19 0.74
N ARG A 89 9.90 -23.19 0.05
CA ARG A 89 10.54 -24.49 -0.08
C ARG A 89 11.20 -24.55 -1.45
N ALA A 90 12.52 -24.49 -1.50
CA ALA A 90 13.24 -24.74 -2.74
C ALA A 90 13.15 -26.23 -3.09
N ASN A 91 12.87 -26.55 -4.35
CA ASN A 91 13.04 -27.90 -4.84
C ASN A 91 14.55 -28.19 -4.91
N THR A 92 15.00 -29.20 -4.19
CA THR A 92 16.36 -29.73 -4.37
C THR A 92 16.42 -30.38 -5.74
N TRP A 93 17.20 -29.81 -6.65
CA TRP A 93 17.57 -30.51 -7.87
C TRP A 93 18.23 -31.82 -7.44
N ARG A 94 17.65 -32.94 -7.88
CA ARG A 94 18.35 -34.23 -7.78
C ARG A 94 19.48 -34.13 -8.80
N ASP A 95 20.71 -33.95 -8.33
CA ASP A 95 21.87 -34.36 -9.10
C ASP A 95 21.80 -35.89 -9.22
N ASP A 96 20.99 -36.35 -10.17
CA ASP A 96 21.07 -37.72 -10.63
C ASP A 96 22.28 -37.79 -11.57
N SER A 97 23.44 -37.90 -10.95
CA SER A 97 24.68 -38.26 -11.61
C SER A 97 24.59 -39.74 -12.02
N SER A 98 23.77 -40.06 -13.03
CA SER A 98 23.90 -41.33 -13.77
C SER A 98 23.16 -41.33 -15.12
N LEU A 99 23.96 -41.30 -16.20
CA LEU A 99 23.71 -41.89 -17.53
C LEU A 99 22.65 -41.17 -18.42
N SER A 100 22.93 -40.75 -19.65
CA SER A 100 23.46 -41.57 -20.75
C SER A 100 24.02 -40.74 -21.92
N HIS A 101 25.22 -41.11 -22.37
CA HIS A 101 25.63 -41.35 -23.76
C HIS A 101 24.98 -40.54 -24.92
N ASN A 102 25.85 -39.80 -25.63
CA ASN A 102 25.88 -39.52 -27.08
C ASN A 102 24.55 -39.29 -27.82
N VAL A 103 24.35 -38.08 -28.37
CA VAL A 103 23.99 -37.89 -29.78
C VAL A 103 24.66 -36.59 -30.29
N VAL A 104 25.16 -36.70 -31.53
CA VAL A 104 25.87 -35.75 -32.41
C VAL A 104 25.27 -34.35 -32.46
#